data_AF-A0A6L5XKF9-F1
#
_entry.id   AF-A0A6L5XKF9-F1
#
_cell.length_a   1.000
_cell.length_b   1.000
_cell.length_c   1.000
_cell.angle_alpha   90.00
_cell.angle_beta   90.00
_cell.angle_gamma   90.00
#
_symmetry.space_group_name_H-M   'P 1'
#
loop_
_entity.id
_entity.type
_entity.pdbx_description
1 polymer ?
#
loop_
_entity_poly.entity_id
_entity_poly.type
_entity_poly.pdbx_seq_one_letter_code
_entity_poly.pdbx_strand_id
1 'polypeptide(L)'
;MNSFDSASGAAKPFSHPLSGLPELPGLATAASAPPPDDEACFALWRKYDMLPNVRRHSRLVAHIATLLARRAAEKGVAVHVPEVRASALLHDLAKTYCLRHGGSHAQLGGAWAVAETRNYALAQGVMLHVHWPWPVPEGAGICALPFFVIYADKRVRHDACVSLEDRYEDLLTRYGRNETARKGIRSSYEQGKIIERALSAQLGWALHEDSFDCGRLVQ
;
A
#
# COMPACT_ATOMS: atom_id res chain seq x y z
N MET A 1 -54.17 19.24 -3.33
CA MET A 1 -52.84 19.73 -3.69
C MET A 1 -51.92 19.49 -2.51
N ASN A 2 -51.24 18.34 -2.47
CA ASN A 2 -50.18 18.09 -1.49
C ASN A 2 -48.89 17.85 -2.27
N SER A 3 -47.98 18.82 -2.19
CA SER A 3 -46.62 18.73 -2.71
C SER A 3 -45.89 17.57 -2.04
N PHE A 4 -45.38 16.65 -2.84
CA PHE A 4 -44.27 15.78 -2.45
C PHE A 4 -42.99 16.59 -2.60
N ASP A 5 -42.42 17.05 -1.49
CA ASP A 5 -41.05 17.52 -1.46
C ASP A 5 -40.11 16.34 -1.75
N SER A 6 -39.51 16.36 -2.93
CA SER A 6 -38.41 15.47 -3.29
C SER A 6 -37.16 15.90 -2.54
N ALA A 7 -36.89 15.28 -1.39
CA ALA A 7 -35.60 15.38 -0.75
C ALA A 7 -34.53 14.73 -1.65
N SER A 8 -33.83 15.59 -2.41
CA SER A 8 -32.58 15.29 -3.10
C SER A 8 -31.53 14.89 -2.07
N GLY A 9 -31.46 13.60 -1.75
CA GLY A 9 -30.37 13.01 -0.98
C GLY A 9 -29.10 12.98 -1.82
N ALA A 10 -28.35 14.09 -1.82
CA ALA A 10 -27.00 14.09 -2.37
C ALA A 10 -26.19 13.01 -1.65
N ALA A 11 -25.70 12.02 -2.40
CA ALA A 11 -24.83 10.99 -1.86
C ALA A 11 -23.64 11.66 -1.16
N LYS A 12 -23.45 11.40 0.14
CA LYS A 12 -22.30 11.90 0.88
C LYS A 12 -21.04 11.51 0.10
N PRO A 13 -20.08 12.43 -0.11
CA PRO A 13 -18.83 12.10 -0.77
C PRO A 13 -18.17 10.94 -0.02
N PHE A 14 -17.62 9.98 -0.76
CA PHE A 14 -16.92 8.85 -0.17
C PHE A 14 -15.76 9.35 0.68
N SER A 15 -15.93 9.36 2.00
CA SER A 15 -14.85 9.55 2.96
C SER A 15 -14.24 8.19 3.22
N HIS A 16 -12.93 8.05 3.06
CA HIS A 16 -12.26 6.80 3.40
C HIS A 16 -12.56 6.48 4.88
N PRO A 17 -12.84 5.22 5.27
CA PRO A 17 -13.18 4.86 6.65
C PRO A 17 -12.16 5.32 7.70
N LEU A 18 -10.91 5.57 7.26
CA LEU A 18 -9.81 6.03 8.10
C LEU A 18 -9.62 7.56 8.12
N SER A 19 -10.35 8.34 7.30
CA SER A 19 -10.16 9.80 7.18
C SER A 19 -10.52 10.59 8.44
N GLY A 20 -11.22 9.99 9.41
CA GLY A 20 -11.57 10.62 10.69
C GLY A 20 -10.67 10.18 11.86
N LEU A 21 -9.61 9.41 11.61
CA LEU A 21 -8.73 8.95 12.68
C LEU A 21 -7.82 10.09 13.16
N PRO A 22 -7.70 10.31 14.48
CA PRO A 22 -6.75 11.29 15.01
C PRO A 22 -5.33 10.91 14.58
N GLU A 23 -4.50 11.92 14.33
CA GLU A 23 -3.05 11.69 14.28
C GLU A 23 -2.60 11.20 15.65
N LEU A 24 -1.84 10.10 15.67
CA LEU A 24 -1.28 9.53 16.90
C LEU A 24 0.23 9.76 16.91
N PRO A 25 0.72 10.99 17.16
CA PRO A 25 2.14 11.25 17.32
C PRO A 25 2.63 10.48 18.55
N GLY A 26 3.57 9.56 18.36
CA GLY A 26 4.21 8.86 19.48
C GLY A 26 3.64 7.50 19.85
N LEU A 27 3.12 6.71 18.90
CA LEU A 27 3.18 5.24 19.02
C LEU A 27 4.65 4.79 18.91
N ALA A 28 5.49 5.25 19.83
CA ALA A 28 6.83 4.76 20.04
C ALA A 28 6.71 3.34 20.62
N THR A 29 6.95 2.38 19.73
CA THR A 29 7.64 1.12 20.00
C THR A 29 7.17 0.37 21.26
N ALA A 30 5.93 -0.09 21.28
CA ALA A 30 5.73 -1.39 21.92
C ALA A 30 6.70 -2.36 21.21
N ALA A 31 7.47 -3.15 21.97
CA ALA A 31 8.41 -4.12 21.40
C ALA A 31 7.66 -4.96 20.36
N SER A 32 7.91 -4.67 19.08
CA SER A 32 7.32 -5.38 17.96
C SER A 32 8.03 -6.72 17.92
N ALA A 33 7.29 -7.81 17.77
CA ALA A 33 7.92 -9.10 17.51
C ALA A 33 8.82 -8.98 16.26
N PRO A 34 9.93 -9.73 16.19
CA PRO A 34 10.80 -9.70 15.02
C PRO A 34 9.97 -9.97 13.75
N PRO A 35 10.23 -9.26 12.64
CA PRO A 35 9.47 -9.47 11.42
C PRO A 35 9.66 -10.91 10.91
N PRO A 36 8.61 -11.55 10.36
CA PRO A 36 8.76 -12.85 9.73
C PRO A 36 9.71 -12.75 8.54
N ASP A 37 10.49 -13.80 8.29
CA ASP A 37 11.25 -13.93 7.06
C ASP A 37 10.33 -14.26 5.86
N ASP A 38 10.92 -14.37 4.68
CA ASP A 38 10.20 -14.67 3.44
C ASP A 38 9.45 -16.02 3.53
N GLU A 39 10.05 -17.05 4.11
CA GLU A 39 9.40 -18.38 4.18
C GLU A 39 8.23 -18.38 5.15
N ALA A 40 8.34 -17.68 6.29
CA ALA A 40 7.23 -17.45 7.20
C ALA A 40 6.11 -16.64 6.52
N CYS A 41 6.45 -15.62 5.72
CA CYS A 41 5.45 -14.91 4.92
C CYS A 41 4.77 -15.84 3.89
N PHE A 42 5.54 -16.70 3.21
CA PHE A 42 5.00 -17.66 2.25
C PHE A 42 4.15 -18.75 2.92
N ALA A 43 4.45 -19.13 4.16
CA ALA A 43 3.59 -20.00 4.95
C ALA A 43 2.22 -19.36 5.19
N LEU A 44 2.16 -18.06 5.48
CA LEU A 44 0.90 -17.33 5.58
C LEU A 44 0.17 -17.27 4.23
N TRP A 45 0.87 -17.08 3.11
CA TRP A 45 0.26 -17.13 1.78
C TRP A 45 -0.41 -18.47 1.50
N ARG A 46 0.18 -19.58 1.97
CA ARG A 46 -0.41 -20.91 1.89
C ARG A 46 -1.61 -21.05 2.83
N LYS A 47 -1.47 -20.63 4.10
CA LYS A 47 -2.53 -20.67 5.11
C LYS A 47 -3.81 -19.94 4.70
N TYR A 48 -3.68 -18.81 4.00
CA TYR A 48 -4.80 -17.97 3.58
C TYR A 48 -5.17 -18.12 2.09
N ASP A 49 -4.71 -19.20 1.44
CA ASP A 49 -5.02 -19.53 0.05
C ASP A 49 -4.75 -18.37 -0.94
N MET A 50 -3.70 -17.59 -0.72
CA MET A 50 -3.40 -16.42 -1.53
C MET A 50 -3.22 -16.80 -3.00
N LEU A 51 -3.98 -16.19 -3.92
CA LEU A 51 -3.98 -16.59 -5.33
C LEU A 51 -2.60 -16.39 -6.01
N PRO A 52 -2.23 -17.23 -7.01
CA PRO A 52 -0.91 -17.17 -7.65
C PRO A 52 -0.54 -15.80 -8.24
N ASN A 53 -1.50 -15.11 -8.88
CA ASN A 53 -1.28 -13.78 -9.43
C ASN A 53 -1.04 -12.72 -8.35
N VAL A 54 -1.68 -12.86 -7.18
CA VAL A 54 -1.47 -11.97 -6.03
C VAL A 54 -0.09 -12.25 -5.41
N ARG A 55 0.34 -13.51 -5.32
CA ARG A 55 1.71 -13.86 -4.90
C ARG A 55 2.78 -13.24 -5.79
N ARG A 56 2.63 -13.33 -7.13
CA ARG A 56 3.59 -12.72 -8.08
C ARG A 56 3.64 -11.20 -7.91
N HIS A 57 2.48 -10.57 -7.79
CA HIS A 57 2.36 -9.15 -7.48
C HIS A 57 3.11 -8.78 -6.18
N SER A 58 2.79 -9.44 -5.06
CA SER A 58 3.40 -9.14 -3.76
C SER A 58 4.91 -9.37 -3.72
N ARG A 59 5.45 -10.33 -4.49
CA ARG A 59 6.91 -10.47 -4.64
C ARG A 59 7.56 -9.24 -5.26
N LEU A 60 6.97 -8.72 -6.34
CA LEU A 60 7.52 -7.54 -7.01
C LEU A 60 7.37 -6.27 -6.16
N VAL A 61 6.23 -6.12 -5.49
CA VAL A 61 6.03 -5.03 -4.51
C VAL A 61 7.08 -5.12 -3.39
N ALA A 62 7.34 -6.30 -2.85
CA ALA A 62 8.37 -6.49 -1.82
C ALA A 62 9.77 -6.21 -2.32
N HIS A 63 10.09 -6.57 -3.57
CA HIS A 63 11.37 -6.22 -4.20
C HIS A 63 11.58 -4.69 -4.25
N ILE A 64 10.63 -3.96 -4.85
CA ILE A 64 10.70 -2.50 -5.00
C ILE A 64 10.76 -1.83 -3.61
N ALA A 65 9.87 -2.19 -2.68
CA ALA A 65 9.85 -1.63 -1.34
C ALA A 65 11.16 -1.88 -0.58
N THR A 66 11.78 -3.06 -0.76
CA THR A 66 13.07 -3.40 -0.16
C THR A 66 14.19 -2.52 -0.72
N LEU A 67 14.22 -2.28 -2.05
CA LEU A 67 15.23 -1.42 -2.67
C LEU A 67 15.15 0.01 -2.15
N LEU A 68 13.94 0.56 -2.04
CA LEU A 68 13.72 1.91 -1.50
C LEU A 68 14.15 2.01 -0.03
N ALA A 69 13.79 1.02 0.78
CA ALA A 69 14.16 0.97 2.19
C ALA A 69 15.68 0.84 2.40
N ARG A 70 16.37 0.02 1.58
CA ARG A 70 17.84 -0.08 1.59
C ARG A 70 18.49 1.24 1.22
N ARG A 71 18.00 1.90 0.16
CA ARG A 71 18.50 3.21 -0.25
C ARG A 71 18.33 4.26 0.86
N ALA A 72 17.21 4.24 1.58
CA ALA A 72 16.99 5.12 2.73
C ALA A 72 18.01 4.84 3.85
N ALA A 73 18.24 3.56 4.17
CA ALA A 73 19.20 3.13 5.19
C ALA A 73 20.64 3.51 4.82
N GLU A 74 21.04 3.36 3.55
CA GLU A 74 22.35 3.81 3.02
C GLU A 74 22.57 5.32 3.21
N LYS A 75 21.49 6.11 3.20
CA LYS A 75 21.52 7.55 3.46
C LYS A 75 21.43 7.91 4.96
N GLY A 76 21.53 6.91 5.84
CA GLY A 76 21.53 7.11 7.28
C GLY A 76 20.14 7.27 7.92
N VAL A 77 19.06 7.01 7.18
CA VAL A 77 17.71 7.00 7.77
C VAL A 77 17.49 5.70 8.54
N ALA A 78 16.96 5.80 9.76
CA ALA A 78 16.63 4.63 10.57
C ALA A 78 15.43 3.87 9.98
N VAL A 79 15.71 2.85 9.15
CA VAL A 79 14.70 2.01 8.50
C VAL A 79 14.98 0.53 8.79
N HIS A 80 13.97 -0.19 9.29
CA HIS A 80 14.06 -1.63 9.50
C HIS A 80 13.71 -2.40 8.22
N VAL A 81 14.69 -2.55 7.31
CA VAL A 81 14.50 -3.13 5.97
C VAL A 81 13.76 -4.50 5.98
N PRO A 82 14.09 -5.48 6.87
CA PRO A 82 13.35 -6.73 6.92
C PRO A 82 11.84 -6.57 7.21
N GLU A 83 11.47 -5.55 7.98
CA GLU A 83 10.06 -5.29 8.34
C GLU A 83 9.30 -4.69 7.16
N VAL A 84 9.93 -3.79 6.39
CA VAL A 84 9.39 -3.28 5.13
C VAL A 84 9.15 -4.42 4.15
N ARG A 85 10.12 -5.32 3.99
CA ARG A 85 10.01 -6.48 3.11
C ARG A 85 8.85 -7.38 3.50
N ALA A 86 8.77 -7.76 4.78
CA ALA A 86 7.70 -8.61 5.28
C ALA A 86 6.32 -7.95 5.14
N SER A 87 6.20 -6.65 5.44
CA SER A 87 4.96 -5.90 5.22
C SER A 87 4.54 -5.89 3.75
N ALA A 88 5.48 -5.70 2.83
CA ALA A 88 5.19 -5.71 1.40
C ALA A 88 4.81 -7.09 0.87
N LEU A 89 5.38 -8.17 1.41
CA LEU A 89 4.95 -9.54 1.10
C LEU A 89 3.52 -9.83 1.59
N LEU A 90 3.12 -9.22 2.72
CA LEU A 90 1.84 -9.48 3.37
C LEU A 90 0.75 -8.43 3.09
N HIS A 91 1.04 -7.36 2.33
CA HIS A 91 0.12 -6.24 2.13
C HIS A 91 -1.26 -6.67 1.59
N ASP A 92 -1.27 -7.69 0.72
CA ASP A 92 -2.44 -8.19 0.02
C ASP A 92 -2.94 -9.55 0.58
N LEU A 93 -2.50 -9.95 1.79
CA LEU A 93 -2.78 -11.27 2.37
C LEU A 93 -4.29 -11.61 2.39
N ALA A 94 -5.14 -10.63 2.72
CA ALA A 94 -6.59 -10.80 2.80
C ALA A 94 -7.32 -10.61 1.46
N LYS A 95 -6.62 -10.32 0.36
CA LYS A 95 -7.26 -10.01 -0.94
C LYS A 95 -8.08 -11.15 -1.48
N THR A 96 -7.56 -12.39 -1.38
CA THR A 96 -8.28 -13.57 -1.87
C THR A 96 -9.60 -13.77 -1.13
N TYR A 97 -9.59 -13.57 0.19
CA TYR A 97 -10.79 -13.64 1.00
C TYR A 97 -11.79 -12.54 0.61
N CYS A 98 -11.34 -11.29 0.52
CA CYS A 98 -12.22 -10.16 0.20
C CYS A 98 -12.77 -10.21 -1.24
N LEU A 99 -12.08 -10.84 -2.18
CA LEU A 99 -12.63 -11.11 -3.51
C LEU A 99 -13.82 -12.08 -3.47
N ARG A 100 -13.84 -13.03 -2.52
CA ARG A 100 -14.92 -14.02 -2.36
C ARG A 100 -16.06 -13.52 -1.49
N HIS A 101 -15.75 -12.77 -0.43
CA HIS A 101 -16.69 -12.44 0.64
C HIS A 101 -16.95 -10.94 0.81
N GLY A 102 -16.27 -10.09 0.04
CA GLY A 102 -16.31 -8.63 0.21
C GLY A 102 -15.48 -8.13 1.39
N GLY A 103 -15.57 -6.82 1.64
CA GLY A 103 -14.83 -6.13 2.71
C GLY A 103 -13.51 -5.50 2.25
N SER A 104 -12.85 -4.81 3.18
CA SER A 104 -11.56 -4.15 2.94
C SER A 104 -10.40 -5.11 3.22
N HIS A 105 -9.65 -5.47 2.17
CA HIS A 105 -8.47 -6.34 2.30
C HIS A 105 -7.34 -5.68 3.09
N ALA A 106 -7.23 -4.36 3.09
CA ALA A 106 -6.25 -3.66 3.91
C ALA A 106 -6.60 -3.74 5.41
N GLN A 107 -7.87 -3.54 5.77
CA GLN A 107 -8.32 -3.64 7.17
C GLN A 107 -8.23 -5.07 7.70
N LEU A 108 -8.77 -6.03 6.96
CA LEU A 108 -8.70 -7.44 7.34
C LEU A 108 -7.26 -7.95 7.33
N GLY A 109 -6.48 -7.57 6.33
CA GLY A 109 -5.06 -7.92 6.21
C GLY A 109 -4.24 -7.37 7.37
N GLY A 110 -4.48 -6.12 7.78
CA GLY A 110 -3.82 -5.53 8.96
C GLY A 110 -4.15 -6.30 10.23
N ALA A 111 -5.43 -6.67 10.44
CA ALA A 111 -5.83 -7.48 11.58
C ALA A 111 -5.18 -8.88 11.60
N TRP A 112 -5.11 -9.55 10.44
CA TRP A 112 -4.40 -10.82 10.30
C TRP A 112 -2.91 -10.67 10.55
N ALA A 113 -2.28 -9.63 10.02
CA ALA A 113 -0.86 -9.36 10.27
C ALA A 113 -0.58 -9.20 11.77
N VAL A 114 -1.42 -8.49 12.53
CA VAL A 114 -1.29 -8.43 14.00
C VAL A 114 -1.41 -9.81 14.64
N ALA A 115 -2.44 -10.58 14.27
CA ALA A 115 -2.70 -11.89 14.86
C ALA A 115 -1.58 -12.90 14.59
N GLU A 116 -1.03 -12.90 13.37
CA GLU A 116 -0.03 -13.86 12.92
C GLU A 116 1.39 -13.50 13.37
N THR A 117 1.72 -12.21 13.42
CA THR A 117 3.11 -11.78 13.61
C THR A 117 3.35 -11.09 14.93
N ARG A 118 2.31 -10.51 15.56
CA ARG A 118 2.44 -9.55 16.69
C ARG A 118 3.38 -8.38 16.38
N ASN A 119 3.60 -8.09 15.09
CA ASN A 119 4.40 -6.97 14.64
C ASN A 119 3.48 -5.82 14.17
N TYR A 120 3.40 -4.76 14.98
CA TYR A 120 2.46 -3.66 14.76
C TYR A 120 2.88 -2.72 13.64
N ALA A 121 4.19 -2.52 13.44
CA ALA A 121 4.71 -1.67 12.37
C ALA A 121 4.49 -2.32 10.99
N LEU A 122 4.73 -3.62 10.88
CA LEU A 122 4.36 -4.43 9.72
C LEU A 122 2.85 -4.34 9.45
N ALA A 123 2.03 -4.57 10.48
CA ALA A 123 0.58 -4.53 10.33
C ALA A 123 0.07 -3.13 9.93
N GLN A 124 0.72 -2.06 10.37
CA GLN A 124 0.43 -0.70 9.95
C GLN A 124 0.70 -0.50 8.46
N GLY A 125 1.81 -1.02 7.94
CA GLY A 125 2.10 -1.03 6.50
C GLY A 125 1.03 -1.75 5.70
N VAL A 126 0.60 -2.93 6.16
CA VAL A 126 -0.49 -3.69 5.54
C VAL A 126 -1.82 -2.92 5.59
N MET A 127 -2.17 -2.31 6.73
CA MET A 127 -3.42 -1.57 6.90
C MET A 127 -3.51 -0.33 6.00
N LEU A 128 -2.39 0.34 5.75
CA LEU A 128 -2.37 1.65 5.10
C LEU A 128 -1.92 1.62 3.63
N HIS A 129 -1.57 0.45 3.08
CA HIS A 129 -1.00 0.36 1.72
C HIS A 129 -1.92 0.89 0.62
N VAL A 130 -3.25 0.78 0.80
CA VAL A 130 -4.23 1.32 -0.16
C VAL A 130 -4.29 2.83 -0.10
N HIS A 131 -4.37 3.40 1.12
CA HIS A 131 -4.59 4.81 1.36
C HIS A 131 -3.99 5.27 2.69
N TRP A 132 -3.21 6.35 2.62
CA TRP A 132 -2.74 7.10 3.78
C TRP A 132 -3.74 8.22 4.13
N PRO A 133 -4.35 8.24 5.32
CA PRO A 133 -5.44 9.18 5.62
C PRO A 133 -5.00 10.58 6.06
N TRP A 134 -3.70 10.79 6.29
CA TRP A 134 -3.14 12.05 6.80
C TRP A 134 -2.34 12.80 5.71
N PRO A 135 -1.85 14.02 5.97
CA PRO A 135 -0.85 14.64 5.11
C PRO A 135 0.36 13.73 4.92
N VAL A 136 0.91 13.70 3.71
CA VAL A 136 2.17 12.98 3.43
C VAL A 136 3.32 13.79 4.04
N PRO A 137 4.16 13.20 4.90
CA PRO A 137 5.25 13.92 5.54
C PRO A 137 6.36 14.27 4.55
N GLU A 138 7.05 15.39 4.82
CA GLU A 138 8.25 15.81 4.12
C GLU A 138 9.53 15.32 4.83
N GLY A 139 10.68 15.47 4.15
CA GLY A 139 11.99 15.13 4.70
C GLY A 139 12.11 13.64 5.07
N ALA A 140 12.80 13.33 6.18
CA ALA A 140 13.04 11.94 6.59
C ALA A 140 11.76 11.17 6.97
N GLY A 141 10.65 11.86 7.26
CA GLY A 141 9.38 11.23 7.61
C GLY A 141 8.77 10.39 6.49
N ILE A 142 9.07 10.70 5.22
CA ILE A 142 8.61 9.91 4.06
C ILE A 142 9.24 8.51 4.02
N CYS A 143 10.34 8.29 4.72
CA CYS A 143 11.01 7.00 4.80
C CYS A 143 10.42 6.07 5.88
N ALA A 144 9.19 6.33 6.33
CA ALA A 144 8.44 5.37 7.15
C ALA A 144 7.91 4.20 6.33
N LEU A 145 7.79 3.03 6.96
CA LEU A 145 7.43 1.76 6.33
C LEU A 145 6.20 1.83 5.40
N PRO A 146 5.06 2.43 5.78
CA PRO A 146 3.88 2.46 4.92
C PRO A 146 4.14 3.10 3.55
N PHE A 147 4.95 4.15 3.47
CA PHE A 147 5.18 4.88 2.21
C PHE A 147 5.95 4.06 1.19
N PHE A 148 6.90 3.23 1.62
CA PHE A 148 7.58 2.29 0.73
C PHE A 148 6.60 1.28 0.12
N VAL A 149 5.72 0.71 0.95
CA VAL A 149 4.72 -0.27 0.51
C VAL A 149 3.68 0.38 -0.40
N ILE A 150 3.15 1.55 -0.02
CA ILE A 150 2.18 2.33 -0.79
C ILE A 150 2.71 2.63 -2.19
N TYR A 151 3.94 3.16 -2.28
CA TYR A 151 4.53 3.51 -3.56
C TYR A 151 4.82 2.27 -4.41
N ALA A 152 5.43 1.24 -3.81
CA ALA A 152 5.76 0.01 -4.51
C ALA A 152 4.52 -0.70 -5.09
N ASP A 153 3.42 -0.81 -4.31
CA ASP A 153 2.16 -1.40 -4.79
C ASP A 153 1.61 -0.64 -6.01
N LYS A 154 1.59 0.70 -5.93
CA LYS A 154 1.13 1.55 -7.04
C LYS A 154 2.05 1.50 -8.27
N ARG A 155 3.32 1.12 -8.12
CA ARG A 155 4.27 0.90 -9.22
C ARG A 155 4.21 -0.50 -9.82
N VAL A 156 3.29 -1.36 -9.37
CA VAL A 156 3.11 -2.71 -9.92
C VAL A 156 1.70 -2.89 -10.49
N ARG A 157 1.64 -3.31 -11.75
CA ARG A 157 0.41 -3.80 -12.39
C ARG A 157 0.60 -5.27 -12.70
N HIS A 158 -0.21 -6.12 -12.06
CA HIS A 158 -0.02 -7.57 -12.09
C HIS A 158 1.36 -7.95 -11.54
N ASP A 159 2.29 -8.33 -12.41
CA ASP A 159 3.66 -8.72 -12.10
C ASP A 159 4.70 -7.90 -12.88
N ALA A 160 4.29 -6.74 -13.39
CA ALA A 160 5.17 -5.80 -14.09
C ALA A 160 5.25 -4.45 -13.37
N CYS A 161 6.44 -3.87 -13.35
CA CYS A 161 6.64 -2.52 -12.89
C CYS A 161 6.17 -1.52 -13.97
N VAL A 162 5.32 -0.55 -13.59
CA VAL A 162 4.70 0.43 -14.49
C VAL A 162 4.68 1.81 -13.87
N SER A 163 4.69 2.87 -14.67
CA SER A 163 4.58 4.24 -14.15
C SER A 163 3.27 4.44 -13.37
N LEU A 164 3.23 5.47 -12.51
CA LEU A 164 1.99 5.80 -11.79
C LEU A 164 0.88 6.24 -12.75
N GLU A 165 1.25 6.90 -13.84
CA GLU A 165 0.41 7.33 -14.94
C GLU A 165 -0.22 6.12 -15.65
N ASP A 166 0.61 5.15 -16.09
CA ASP A 166 0.12 3.91 -16.72
C ASP A 166 -0.79 3.12 -15.79
N ARG A 167 -0.46 3.09 -14.49
CA ARG A 167 -1.28 2.44 -13.48
C ARG A 167 -2.64 3.12 -13.34
N TYR A 168 -2.64 4.45 -13.30
CA TYR A 168 -3.85 5.26 -13.19
C TYR A 168 -4.77 5.07 -14.40
N GLU A 169 -4.23 5.09 -15.61
CA GLU A 169 -4.99 4.87 -16.84
C GLU A 169 -5.61 3.46 -16.91
N ASP A 170 -4.85 2.42 -16.54
CA ASP A 170 -5.36 1.04 -16.42
C ASP A 170 -6.52 0.94 -15.44
N LEU A 171 -6.37 1.53 -14.24
CA LEU A 171 -7.40 1.50 -13.21
C LEU A 171 -8.65 2.26 -13.64
N LEU A 172 -8.51 3.43 -14.27
CA LEU A 172 -9.64 4.19 -14.82
C LEU A 172 -10.41 3.37 -15.87
N THR A 173 -9.68 2.69 -16.77
CA THR A 173 -10.29 1.89 -17.84
C THR A 173 -11.07 0.69 -17.27
N ARG A 174 -10.51 0.01 -16.27
CA ARG A 174 -11.10 -1.22 -15.72
C ARG A 174 -12.19 -0.98 -14.67
N TYR A 175 -12.00 0.06 -13.84
CA TYR A 175 -12.79 0.28 -12.63
C TYR A 175 -13.49 1.63 -12.57
N GLY A 176 -13.21 2.57 -13.49
CA GLY A 176 -13.81 3.91 -13.54
C GLY A 176 -15.26 3.95 -14.02
N ARG A 177 -16.10 3.01 -13.55
CA ARG A 177 -17.49 2.81 -14.02
C ARG A 177 -18.48 3.87 -13.55
N ASN A 178 -18.11 4.65 -12.53
CA ASN A 178 -18.92 5.75 -12.00
C ASN A 178 -18.01 6.82 -11.38
N GLU A 179 -18.58 8.00 -11.11
CA GLU A 179 -17.83 9.14 -10.58
C GLU A 179 -17.20 8.88 -9.21
N THR A 180 -17.83 8.08 -8.37
CA THR A 180 -17.26 7.71 -7.06
C THR A 180 -15.98 6.90 -7.25
N ALA A 181 -16.00 5.88 -8.10
CA ALA A 181 -14.82 5.07 -8.42
C ALA A 181 -13.71 5.91 -9.06
N ARG A 182 -14.07 6.79 -10.01
CA ARG A 182 -13.12 7.70 -10.68
C ARG A 182 -12.46 8.67 -9.69
N LYS A 183 -13.23 9.23 -8.75
CA LYS A 183 -12.70 10.09 -7.67
C LYS A 183 -11.72 9.32 -6.77
N GLY A 184 -12.06 8.10 -6.39
CA GLY A 184 -11.18 7.24 -5.59
C GLY A 184 -9.85 6.92 -6.31
N ILE A 185 -9.94 6.55 -7.60
CA ILE A 185 -8.77 6.26 -8.44
C ILE A 185 -7.88 7.51 -8.58
N ARG A 186 -8.49 8.69 -8.82
CA ARG A 186 -7.77 9.96 -8.89
C ARG A 186 -7.09 10.33 -7.56
N SER A 187 -7.80 10.20 -6.44
CA SER A 187 -7.22 10.47 -5.11
C SER A 187 -6.02 9.56 -4.81
N SER A 188 -6.11 8.27 -5.17
CA SER A 188 -5.02 7.32 -5.03
C SER A 188 -3.81 7.68 -5.89
N TYR A 189 -4.06 8.13 -7.13
CA TYR A 189 -3.01 8.60 -8.05
C TYR A 189 -2.30 9.85 -7.54
N GLU A 190 -3.05 10.89 -7.13
CA GLU A 190 -2.46 12.13 -6.60
C GLU A 190 -1.61 11.86 -5.34
N GLN A 191 -2.10 11.02 -4.43
CA GLN A 191 -1.33 10.61 -3.26
C GLN A 191 -0.06 9.85 -3.67
N GLY A 192 -0.15 8.97 -4.67
CA GLY A 192 1.00 8.28 -5.26
C GLY A 192 2.06 9.26 -5.78
N LYS A 193 1.65 10.30 -6.52
CA LYS A 193 2.56 11.33 -7.04
C LYS A 193 3.20 12.17 -5.94
N ILE A 194 2.48 12.48 -4.87
CA ILE A 194 3.03 13.19 -3.71
C ILE A 194 4.11 12.34 -3.04
N ILE A 195 3.81 11.06 -2.78
CA ILE A 195 4.76 10.11 -2.19
C ILE A 195 5.98 9.92 -3.11
N GLU A 196 5.79 9.76 -4.42
CA GLU A 196 6.87 9.62 -5.41
C GLU A 196 7.83 10.80 -5.36
N ARG A 197 7.32 12.04 -5.36
CA ARG A 197 8.14 13.25 -5.29
C ARG A 197 8.91 13.33 -3.98
N ALA A 198 8.24 13.06 -2.85
CA ALA A 198 8.87 13.12 -1.53
C ALA A 198 9.96 12.03 -1.37
N LEU A 199 9.69 10.79 -1.80
CA LEU A 199 10.68 9.72 -1.81
C LEU A 199 11.83 10.04 -2.77
N SER A 200 11.57 10.52 -3.98
CA SER A 200 12.61 10.86 -4.95
C SER A 200 13.56 11.92 -4.42
N ALA A 201 13.02 12.98 -3.79
CA ALA A 201 13.80 14.02 -3.13
C ALA A 201 14.62 13.47 -1.97
N GLN A 202 14.00 12.71 -1.07
CA GLN A 202 14.66 12.17 0.12
C GLN A 202 15.74 11.13 -0.24
N LEU A 203 15.50 10.30 -1.24
CA LEU A 203 16.42 9.24 -1.68
C LEU A 203 17.47 9.74 -2.70
N GLY A 204 17.25 10.90 -3.34
CA GLY A 204 18.08 11.36 -4.44
C GLY A 204 18.07 10.37 -5.61
N TRP A 205 16.87 9.90 -5.97
CA TRP A 205 16.65 8.84 -6.97
C TRP A 205 15.46 9.24 -7.85
N ALA A 206 15.64 9.25 -9.17
CA ALA A 206 14.58 9.49 -10.14
C ALA A 206 13.62 8.28 -10.27
N LEU A 207 12.76 8.07 -9.27
CA LEU A 207 11.90 6.88 -9.17
C LEU A 207 10.88 6.71 -10.32
N HIS A 208 10.47 7.82 -10.93
CA HIS A 208 9.57 7.81 -12.08
C HIS A 208 10.19 7.08 -13.28
N GLU A 209 11.51 7.21 -13.46
CA GLU A 209 12.26 6.66 -14.60
C GLU A 209 12.76 5.22 -14.34
N ASP A 210 12.74 4.77 -13.08
CA ASP A 210 13.32 3.49 -12.69
C ASP A 210 12.38 2.30 -12.96
N SER A 211 12.95 1.22 -13.50
CA SER A 211 12.25 -0.04 -13.79
C SER A 211 12.49 -1.12 -12.74
N PHE A 212 13.29 -0.84 -11.71
CA PHE A 212 13.70 -1.70 -10.60
C PHE A 212 14.24 -3.07 -11.05
N ASP A 213 15.00 -3.06 -12.15
CA ASP A 213 15.60 -4.24 -12.81
C ASP A 213 14.59 -5.33 -13.26
N CYS A 214 13.32 -4.98 -13.45
CA CYS A 214 12.28 -5.93 -13.92
C CYS A 214 12.55 -6.51 -15.32
N GLY A 215 13.53 -5.99 -16.06
CA GLY A 215 13.99 -6.51 -17.36
C GLY A 215 15.05 -7.62 -17.29
N ARG A 216 15.52 -8.02 -16.09
CA ARG A 216 16.54 -9.08 -15.91
C ARG A 216 16.07 -10.30 -15.10
N LEU A 217 14.81 -10.33 -14.65
CA LEU A 217 14.23 -11.49 -13.98
C LEU A 217 13.81 -12.54 -15.02
N VAL A 218 14.81 -13.13 -15.70
CA VAL A 218 14.69 -14.41 -16.39
C VAL A 218 15.74 -15.33 -15.77
N GLN A 219 15.31 -16.18 -14.83
CA GLN A 219 15.83 -17.54 -14.67
C GLN A 219 14.67 -18.44 -14.27
#